data_AF-A0A9Q0DJ78-F1
#
_entry.id   AF-A0A9Q0DJ78-F1
#
_cell.length_a   1.000
_cell.length_b   1.000
_cell.length_c   1.000
_cell.angle_alpha   90.00
_cell.angle_beta   90.00
_cell.angle_gamma   90.00
#
_symmetry.space_group_name_H-M   'P 1'
#
loop_
_entity.id
_entity.type
_entity.pdbx_description
1 polymer ?
#
loop_
_entity_poly.entity_id
_entity_poly.type
_entity_poly.pdbx_seq_one_letter_code
_entity_poly.pdbx_strand_id
1 'polypeptide(L)'
;MGTGKLFGGISMPGHKGSATHALAFMLAGITTQWKQAVAYHYSGNSTNGAVYKPIIIDIVQAATSVGLHVVNVTTDMGSPNRAMWKLFGVNQNKTWVQHPAQSYMRLYFMPDMPQLVKNRKSSLVNGQTIMLPQDVVVKEMLTSNKVYIGPLQDVVGYQENMALKLVLKLSRNILKPSHFEIHQCWPKVSCSGGATASVISYHSMVPGESRPLV
;
A
#
# COMPACT_ATOMS: atom_id res chain seq x y z
N MET A 1 -15.92 1.51 -22.05
CA MET A 1 -17.25 1.03 -21.61
C MET A 1 -17.25 -0.49 -21.71
N GLY A 2 -16.96 -1.19 -20.60
CA GLY A 2 -17.04 -2.66 -20.57
C GLY A 2 -18.48 -3.05 -20.26
N THR A 3 -19.10 -3.82 -21.16
CA THR A 3 -20.43 -4.39 -21.00
C THR A 3 -20.51 -5.18 -19.69
N GLY A 4 -21.14 -4.57 -18.69
CA GLY A 4 -21.31 -5.10 -17.33
C GLY A 4 -22.17 -6.36 -17.31
N LYS A 5 -21.57 -7.51 -17.62
CA LYS A 5 -22.17 -8.81 -17.31
C LYS A 5 -22.20 -8.93 -15.79
N LEU A 6 -23.41 -8.79 -15.25
CA LEU A 6 -23.75 -8.99 -13.84
C LEU A 6 -23.25 -10.37 -13.41
N PHE A 7 -22.42 -10.43 -12.35
CA PHE A 7 -21.86 -11.68 -11.81
C PHE A 7 -22.90 -12.57 -11.09
N GLY A 8 -24.17 -12.16 -11.12
CA GLY A 8 -25.28 -12.76 -10.38
C GLY A 8 -25.71 -11.93 -9.17
N GLY A 9 -26.35 -12.58 -8.21
CA GLY A 9 -26.76 -11.96 -6.95
C GLY A 9 -25.60 -11.83 -5.96
N ILE A 10 -25.70 -10.82 -5.08
CA ILE A 10 -24.77 -10.65 -3.96
C ILE A 10 -24.87 -11.84 -2.99
N SER A 11 -23.73 -12.46 -2.65
CA SER A 11 -23.64 -13.58 -1.69
C SER A 11 -23.09 -13.16 -0.32
N MET A 12 -22.77 -11.88 -0.13
CA MET A 12 -22.42 -11.30 1.15
C MET A 12 -23.62 -11.30 2.12
N PRO A 13 -23.45 -11.76 3.38
CA PRO A 13 -24.49 -11.67 4.40
C PRO A 13 -25.00 -10.24 4.58
N GLY A 14 -26.33 -10.07 4.69
CA GLY A 14 -26.96 -8.78 4.97
C GLY A 14 -26.98 -7.78 3.79
N HIS A 15 -26.61 -8.20 2.58
CA HIS A 15 -26.62 -7.35 1.39
C HIS A 15 -27.56 -7.93 0.32
N LYS A 16 -28.20 -7.05 -0.46
CA LYS A 16 -29.11 -7.43 -1.55
C LYS A 16 -28.78 -6.62 -2.79
N GLY A 17 -28.99 -7.22 -3.96
CA GLY A 17 -28.84 -6.57 -5.25
C GLY A 17 -27.90 -7.31 -6.20
N SER A 18 -27.45 -6.58 -7.20
CA SER A 18 -26.58 -7.07 -8.27
C SER A 18 -25.11 -7.04 -7.85
N ALA A 19 -24.41 -8.15 -8.06
CA ALA A 19 -22.98 -8.25 -7.79
C ALA A 19 -22.16 -7.51 -8.85
N THR A 20 -21.27 -6.62 -8.39
CA THR A 20 -20.32 -5.88 -9.23
C THR A 20 -18.87 -6.27 -8.97
N HIS A 21 -18.56 -6.76 -7.77
CA HIS A 21 -17.23 -7.14 -7.34
C HIS A 21 -17.25 -8.53 -6.70
N ALA A 22 -16.10 -9.19 -6.67
CA ALA A 22 -15.88 -10.43 -5.94
C ALA A 22 -14.81 -10.19 -4.86
N LEU A 23 -15.18 -10.42 -3.61
CA LEU A 23 -14.29 -10.41 -2.47
C LEU A 23 -13.75 -11.83 -2.27
N ALA A 24 -12.44 -12.00 -2.35
CA ALA A 24 -11.78 -13.28 -2.14
C ALA A 24 -10.94 -13.25 -0.85
N PHE A 25 -11.01 -14.34 -0.09
CA PHE A 25 -10.16 -14.59 1.07
C PHE A 25 -9.19 -15.71 0.72
N MET A 26 -7.91 -15.48 0.99
CA MET A 26 -6.82 -16.37 0.62
C MET A 26 -5.92 -16.60 1.82
N LEU A 27 -5.56 -17.86 2.06
CA LEU A 27 -4.48 -18.21 2.98
C LEU A 27 -3.18 -18.29 2.18
N ALA A 28 -2.10 -17.77 2.77
CA ALA A 28 -0.77 -17.79 2.18
C ALA A 28 0.24 -18.24 3.21
N GLY A 29 1.17 -19.09 2.80
CA GLY A 29 2.29 -19.49 3.63
C GLY A 29 3.27 -18.35 3.85
N ILE A 30 3.72 -18.18 5.10
CA ILE A 30 4.75 -17.20 5.47
C ILE A 30 6.14 -17.82 5.27
N THR A 31 6.33 -19.05 5.76
CA THR A 31 7.60 -19.78 5.69
C THR A 31 7.74 -20.60 4.41
N THR A 32 6.62 -21.03 3.83
CA THR A 32 6.57 -21.87 2.64
C THR A 32 5.74 -21.18 1.54
N GLN A 33 6.11 -21.42 0.28
CA GLN A 33 5.47 -20.77 -0.86
C GLN A 33 4.20 -21.52 -1.28
N TRP A 34 3.07 -21.20 -0.66
CA TRP A 34 1.75 -21.67 -1.10
C TRP A 34 0.70 -20.59 -0.90
N LYS A 35 -0.35 -20.67 -1.71
CA LYS A 35 -1.51 -19.77 -1.65
C LYS A 35 -2.76 -20.56 -2.01
N GLN A 36 -3.82 -20.40 -1.23
CA GLN A 36 -5.09 -21.08 -1.48
C GLN A 36 -6.26 -20.13 -1.18
N ALA A 37 -7.14 -19.94 -2.16
CA ALA A 37 -8.41 -19.25 -1.92
C ALA A 37 -9.31 -20.17 -1.08
N VAL A 38 -9.79 -19.66 0.05
CA VAL A 38 -10.58 -20.43 1.03
C VAL A 38 -12.04 -19.99 1.09
N ALA A 39 -12.32 -18.74 0.73
CA ALA A 39 -13.68 -18.24 0.64
C ALA A 39 -13.77 -17.15 -0.43
N TYR A 40 -14.95 -17.01 -1.03
CA TYR A 40 -15.27 -15.91 -1.90
C TYR A 40 -16.71 -15.46 -1.68
N HIS A 41 -16.94 -14.15 -1.73
CA HIS A 41 -18.27 -13.57 -1.65
C HIS A 41 -18.43 -12.52 -2.74
N TYR A 42 -19.58 -12.54 -3.40
CA TYR A 42 -19.95 -11.51 -4.36
C TYR A 42 -20.48 -10.30 -3.61
N SER A 43 -19.98 -9.12 -3.96
CA SER A 43 -20.34 -7.84 -3.35
C SER A 43 -20.82 -6.83 -4.40
N GLY A 44 -21.65 -5.88 -3.96
CA GLY A 44 -22.05 -4.72 -4.76
C GLY A 44 -21.07 -3.55 -4.60
N ASN A 45 -21.42 -2.39 -5.14
CA ASN A 45 -20.61 -1.16 -5.04
C ASN A 45 -20.49 -0.64 -3.60
N SER A 46 -21.43 -1.00 -2.73
CA SER A 46 -21.40 -0.66 -1.31
C SER A 46 -21.36 -1.93 -0.47
N THR A 47 -20.38 -2.00 0.42
CA THR A 47 -20.17 -3.13 1.34
C THR A 47 -20.02 -2.62 2.76
N ASN A 48 -20.85 -3.11 3.66
CA ASN A 48 -20.70 -2.89 5.09
C ASN A 48 -19.55 -3.74 5.62
N GLY A 49 -18.46 -3.09 6.03
CA GLY A 49 -17.27 -3.75 6.60
C GLY A 49 -17.53 -4.54 7.88
N ALA A 50 -18.70 -4.36 8.53
CA ALA A 50 -19.08 -5.16 9.69
C ALA A 50 -19.22 -6.65 9.39
N VAL A 51 -19.55 -7.00 8.15
CA VAL A 51 -19.74 -8.39 7.71
C VAL A 51 -18.40 -9.14 7.59
N TYR A 52 -17.27 -8.43 7.46
CA TYR A 52 -15.97 -9.07 7.32
C TYR A 52 -15.46 -9.68 8.62
N LYS A 53 -15.81 -9.11 9.77
CA LYS A 53 -15.38 -9.61 11.07
C LYS A 53 -15.78 -11.06 11.34
N PRO A 54 -17.07 -11.46 11.25
CA PRO A 54 -17.46 -12.86 11.46
C PRO A 54 -16.81 -13.79 10.43
N ILE A 55 -16.77 -13.41 9.14
CA ILE A 55 -16.14 -14.22 8.09
C ILE A 55 -14.66 -14.51 8.41
N ILE A 56 -13.90 -13.49 8.84
CA ILE A 56 -12.49 -13.65 9.20
C ILE A 56 -12.34 -14.57 10.42
N ILE A 57 -13.21 -14.43 11.42
CA ILE A 57 -13.17 -15.29 12.62
C ILE A 57 -13.41 -16.75 12.21
N ASP A 58 -14.43 -17.01 11.38
CA ASP A 58 -14.77 -18.35 10.90
C ASP A 58 -13.62 -18.97 10.10
N ILE A 59 -13.00 -18.21 9.20
CA ILE A 59 -11.82 -18.65 8.43
C ILE A 59 -10.65 -18.97 9.34
N VAL A 60 -10.36 -18.12 10.32
CA VAL A 60 -9.25 -18.34 11.26
C VAL A 60 -9.50 -19.59 12.10
N GLN A 61 -10.72 -19.80 12.58
CA GLN A 61 -11.11 -20.99 13.35
C GLN A 61 -11.00 -22.26 12.49
N ALA A 62 -11.53 -22.23 11.27
CA ALA A 62 -11.43 -23.35 10.33
C ALA A 62 -9.97 -23.68 9.98
N ALA A 63 -9.15 -22.67 9.68
CA ALA A 63 -7.73 -22.86 9.42
C ALA A 63 -7.00 -23.48 10.63
N THR A 64 -7.33 -23.00 11.84
CA THR A 64 -6.76 -23.54 13.09
C THR A 64 -7.17 -25.00 13.31
N SER A 65 -8.41 -25.38 12.98
CA SER A 65 -8.90 -26.76 13.12
C SER A 65 -8.15 -27.76 12.24
N VAL A 66 -7.61 -27.30 11.10
CA VAL A 66 -6.78 -28.09 10.18
C VAL A 66 -5.31 -28.12 10.62
N GLY A 67 -4.95 -27.39 11.67
CA GLY A 67 -3.59 -27.30 12.20
C GLY A 67 -2.76 -26.16 11.62
N LEU A 68 -3.37 -25.20 10.91
CA LEU A 68 -2.68 -24.00 10.44
C LEU A 68 -2.62 -22.93 11.53
N HIS A 69 -1.47 -22.26 11.66
CA HIS A 69 -1.31 -21.12 12.57
C HIS A 69 -1.48 -19.81 11.82
N VAL A 70 -2.64 -19.16 11.98
CA VAL A 70 -2.92 -17.87 11.34
C VAL A 70 -2.36 -16.73 12.19
N VAL A 71 -1.22 -16.18 11.77
CA VAL A 71 -0.52 -15.14 12.55
C VAL A 71 -0.99 -13.72 12.17
N ASN A 72 -1.35 -13.49 10.92
CA ASN A 72 -1.58 -12.14 10.40
C ASN A 72 -2.73 -12.09 9.38
N VAL A 73 -3.50 -11.00 9.43
CA VAL A 73 -4.51 -10.62 8.43
C VAL A 73 -3.97 -9.42 7.65
N THR A 74 -3.74 -9.61 6.35
CA THR A 74 -3.33 -8.52 5.45
C THR A 74 -4.52 -8.04 4.64
N THR A 75 -4.80 -6.74 4.65
CA THR A 75 -5.85 -6.13 3.82
C THR A 75 -5.36 -4.88 3.11
N ASP A 76 -6.06 -4.48 2.05
CA ASP A 76 -5.89 -3.13 1.52
C ASP A 76 -6.39 -2.05 2.52
N MET A 77 -6.26 -0.79 2.12
CA MET A 77 -6.71 0.38 2.91
C MET A 77 -8.09 0.92 2.50
N GLY A 78 -8.92 0.08 1.87
CA GLY A 78 -10.30 0.40 1.53
C GLY A 78 -11.13 0.79 2.75
N SER A 79 -12.16 1.61 2.54
CA SER A 79 -13.10 2.01 3.60
C SER A 79 -13.71 0.81 4.36
N PRO A 80 -14.18 -0.27 3.69
CA PRO A 80 -14.74 -1.43 4.37
C PRO A 80 -13.74 -2.18 5.25
N ASN A 81 -12.48 -2.30 4.80
CA ASN A 81 -11.43 -2.96 5.58
C ASN A 81 -11.03 -2.14 6.80
N ARG A 82 -10.96 -0.80 6.68
CA ARG A 82 -10.73 0.08 7.83
C ARG A 82 -11.86 0.00 8.85
N ALA A 83 -13.11 -0.12 8.40
CA ALA A 83 -14.25 -0.34 9.30
C ALA A 83 -14.14 -1.68 10.04
N MET A 84 -13.73 -2.75 9.34
CA MET A 84 -13.45 -4.06 9.95
C MET A 84 -12.36 -3.96 11.03
N TRP A 85 -11.25 -3.26 10.76
CA TRP A 85 -10.17 -3.06 11.74
C TRP A 85 -10.68 -2.39 13.01
N LYS A 86 -11.49 -1.33 12.87
CA LYS A 86 -12.12 -0.63 13.99
C LYS A 86 -13.00 -1.56 14.83
N LEU A 87 -13.74 -2.48 14.19
CA LEU A 87 -14.59 -3.47 14.88
C LEU A 87 -13.80 -4.58 15.59
N PHE A 88 -12.60 -4.88 15.13
CA PHE A 88 -11.64 -5.72 15.85
C PHE A 88 -10.95 -4.97 17.01
N GLY A 89 -11.15 -3.65 17.12
CA GLY A 89 -10.46 -2.82 18.10
C GLY A 89 -9.00 -2.53 17.72
N VAL A 90 -8.66 -2.69 16.45
CA VAL A 90 -7.35 -2.37 15.89
C VAL A 90 -7.24 -0.86 15.67
N ASN A 91 -6.15 -0.28 16.15
CA ASN A 91 -5.85 1.15 16.02
C ASN A 91 -4.33 1.36 15.88
N GLN A 92 -3.90 2.62 15.84
CA GLN A 92 -2.48 2.99 15.64
C GLN A 92 -1.55 2.46 16.75
N ASN A 93 -2.05 2.31 17.97
CA ASN A 93 -1.28 1.83 19.12
C ASN A 93 -1.44 0.32 19.34
N LYS A 94 -2.52 -0.27 18.82
CA LYS A 94 -2.86 -1.69 18.98
C LYS A 94 -3.16 -2.31 17.61
N THR A 95 -2.14 -2.92 17.03
CA THR A 95 -2.18 -3.57 15.70
C THR A 95 -2.53 -5.05 15.75
N TRP A 96 -3.01 -5.55 16.90
CA TRP A 96 -3.27 -6.96 17.12
C TRP A 96 -4.51 -7.18 18.00
N VAL A 97 -5.08 -8.37 17.88
CA VAL A 97 -6.16 -8.86 18.73
C VAL A 97 -5.83 -10.24 19.31
N GLN A 98 -6.57 -10.63 20.33
CA GLN A 98 -6.48 -11.99 20.86
C GLN A 98 -6.91 -12.99 19.78
N HIS A 99 -6.11 -14.03 19.53
CA HIS A 99 -6.42 -14.99 18.47
C HIS A 99 -7.71 -15.76 18.81
N PRO A 100 -8.70 -15.81 17.89
CA PRO A 100 -10.05 -16.29 18.21
C PRO A 100 -10.14 -17.79 18.49
N ALA A 101 -9.13 -18.57 18.10
CA ALA A 101 -9.06 -20.01 18.35
C ALA A 101 -7.96 -20.43 19.34
N GLN A 102 -7.00 -19.54 19.67
CA GLN A 102 -5.81 -19.88 20.45
C GLN A 102 -5.50 -18.75 21.43
N SER A 103 -5.87 -18.90 22.70
CA SER A 103 -5.75 -17.85 23.72
C SER A 103 -4.30 -17.43 24.04
N TYR A 104 -3.30 -18.21 23.66
CA TYR A 104 -1.89 -17.86 23.84
C TYR A 104 -1.28 -17.12 22.64
N MET A 105 -1.99 -17.05 21.51
CA MET A 105 -1.51 -16.39 20.30
C MET A 105 -2.19 -15.05 20.06
N ARG A 106 -1.51 -14.18 19.32
CA ARG A 106 -2.04 -12.90 18.83
C ARG A 106 -2.27 -12.99 17.34
N LEU A 107 -3.36 -12.39 16.89
CA LEU A 107 -3.65 -12.19 15.47
C LEU A 107 -3.32 -10.74 15.12
N TYR A 108 -2.33 -10.55 14.25
CA TYR A 108 -1.88 -9.24 13.80
C TYR A 108 -2.70 -8.77 12.59
N PHE A 109 -2.80 -7.45 12.42
CA PHE A 109 -3.42 -6.81 11.27
C PHE A 109 -2.39 -5.92 10.58
N MET A 110 -2.16 -6.17 9.30
CA MET A 110 -1.18 -5.42 8.52
C MET A 110 -1.79 -4.84 7.24
N PRO A 111 -1.42 -3.61 6.88
CA PRO A 111 -1.75 -3.06 5.57
C PRO A 111 -1.04 -3.85 4.47
N ASP A 112 -1.63 -3.87 3.28
CA ASP A 112 -0.88 -4.22 2.08
C ASP A 112 0.22 -3.17 1.81
N MET A 113 1.47 -3.55 2.07
CA MET A 113 2.65 -2.69 1.99
C MET A 113 2.85 -2.07 0.58
N PRO A 114 2.77 -2.83 -0.52
CA PRO A 114 2.77 -2.26 -1.88
C PRO A 114 1.74 -1.14 -2.08
N GLN A 115 0.51 -1.32 -1.62
CA GLN A 115 -0.53 -0.29 -1.73
C GLN A 115 -0.20 0.96 -0.90
N LEU A 116 0.42 0.82 0.27
CA LEU A 116 0.89 1.96 1.07
C LEU A 116 1.96 2.77 0.33
N VAL A 117 2.97 2.11 -0.23
CA VAL A 117 4.05 2.78 -0.99
C VAL A 117 3.45 3.52 -2.19
N LYS A 118 2.50 2.88 -2.89
CA LYS A 118 1.76 3.50 -3.98
C LYS A 118 1.01 4.76 -3.55
N ASN A 119 0.28 4.71 -2.43
CA ASN A 119 -0.47 5.86 -1.92
C ASN A 119 0.47 7.01 -1.53
N ARG A 120 1.59 6.71 -0.86
CA ARG A 120 2.59 7.71 -0.48
C ARG A 120 3.22 8.40 -1.68
N LYS A 121 3.59 7.64 -2.72
CA LYS A 121 4.08 8.22 -3.97
C LYS A 121 3.02 9.10 -4.63
N SER A 122 1.78 8.62 -4.73
CA SER A 122 0.70 9.39 -5.36
C SER A 122 0.47 10.73 -4.65
N SER A 123 0.56 10.72 -3.32
CA SER A 123 0.49 11.92 -2.49
C SER A 123 1.62 12.91 -2.81
N LEU A 124 2.87 12.45 -2.85
CA LEU A 124 4.03 13.27 -3.24
C LEU A 124 3.90 13.82 -4.67
N VAL A 125 3.44 13.00 -5.61
CA VAL A 125 3.23 13.39 -7.01
C VAL A 125 2.15 14.45 -7.16
N ASN A 126 1.10 14.38 -6.34
CA ASN A 126 0.02 15.37 -6.33
C ASN A 126 0.41 16.67 -5.60
N GLY A 127 1.69 16.85 -5.24
CA GLY A 127 2.21 18.07 -4.64
C GLY A 127 2.07 18.15 -3.13
N GLN A 128 1.76 17.04 -2.44
CA GLN A 128 1.76 17.02 -0.99
C GLN A 128 3.19 17.08 -0.45
N THR A 129 3.45 18.03 0.44
CA THR A 129 4.73 18.16 1.15
C THR A 129 4.69 17.37 2.45
N ILE A 130 5.73 16.59 2.71
CA ILE A 130 5.92 15.88 3.98
C ILE A 130 6.93 16.69 4.80
N MET A 131 6.52 17.07 6.01
CA MET A 131 7.40 17.70 7.00
C MET A 131 8.03 16.62 7.88
N LEU A 132 9.35 16.58 7.92
CA LEU A 132 10.10 15.72 8.81
C LEU A 132 10.29 16.39 10.18
N PRO A 133 10.17 15.64 11.28
CA PRO A 133 10.53 16.12 12.62
C PRO A 133 11.99 16.55 12.71
N GLN A 134 12.27 17.60 13.49
CA GLN A 134 13.62 18.20 13.55
C GLN A 134 14.67 17.25 14.17
N ASP A 135 14.25 16.37 15.08
CA ASP A 135 15.08 15.31 15.66
C ASP A 135 15.61 14.35 14.59
N VAL A 136 14.77 13.97 13.62
CA VAL A 136 15.17 13.11 12.50
C VAL A 136 16.15 13.85 11.58
N VAL A 137 15.91 15.13 11.31
CA VAL A 137 16.76 15.95 10.45
C VAL A 137 18.16 16.09 11.03
N VAL A 138 18.26 16.35 12.33
CA VAL A 138 19.56 16.47 13.03
C VAL A 138 20.26 15.11 13.09
N LYS A 139 19.52 14.04 13.43
CA LYS A 139 20.07 12.69 13.54
C LYS A 139 20.64 12.17 12.22
N GLU A 140 19.90 12.37 11.14
CA GLU A 140 20.26 11.88 9.80
C GLU A 140 21.03 12.93 8.98
N MET A 141 21.41 14.05 9.59
CA MET A 141 22.15 15.17 8.96
C MET A 141 21.53 15.63 7.64
N LEU A 142 20.21 15.77 7.60
CA LEU A 142 19.47 16.18 6.40
C LEU A 142 19.55 17.70 6.21
N THR A 143 19.68 18.14 4.97
CA THR A 143 19.77 19.57 4.58
C THR A 143 18.46 20.34 4.76
N SER A 144 17.31 19.66 4.74
CA SER A 144 15.99 20.26 4.88
C SER A 144 15.03 19.32 5.58
N ASN A 145 14.02 19.89 6.22
CA ASN A 145 12.92 19.16 6.83
C ASN A 145 11.73 18.96 5.88
N LYS A 146 11.80 19.44 4.64
CA LYS A 146 10.72 19.36 3.65
C LYS A 146 11.02 18.30 2.59
N VAL A 147 10.08 17.38 2.40
CA VAL A 147 10.11 16.41 1.31
C VAL A 147 8.97 16.71 0.34
N TYR A 148 9.32 17.05 -0.90
CA TYR A 148 8.39 17.40 -1.97
C TYR A 148 8.94 16.93 -3.33
N ILE A 149 8.16 17.10 -4.40
CA ILE A 149 8.49 16.53 -5.72
C ILE A 149 9.54 17.32 -6.52
N GLY A 150 9.87 18.55 -6.14
CA GLY A 150 10.77 19.44 -6.91
C GLY A 150 12.12 18.81 -7.24
N PRO A 151 12.89 18.32 -6.23
CA PRO A 151 14.18 17.68 -6.47
C PRO A 151 14.11 16.48 -7.43
N LEU A 152 12.98 15.74 -7.42
CA LEU A 152 12.77 14.62 -8.35
C LEU A 152 12.51 15.10 -9.78
N GLN A 153 11.81 16.21 -9.97
CA GLN A 153 11.57 16.80 -11.28
C GLN A 153 12.86 17.36 -11.87
N ASP A 154 13.70 18.00 -11.04
CA ASP A 154 14.99 18.54 -11.46
C ASP A 154 15.93 17.44 -11.96
N VAL A 155 16.07 16.35 -11.21
CA VAL A 155 16.88 15.19 -11.63
C VAL A 155 16.35 14.56 -12.91
N VAL A 156 15.02 14.47 -13.09
CA VAL A 156 14.42 13.95 -14.32
C VAL A 156 14.67 14.87 -15.51
N GLY A 157 14.52 16.19 -15.35
CA GLY A 157 14.84 17.15 -16.40
C GLY A 157 16.33 17.15 -16.76
N TYR A 158 17.21 17.00 -15.78
CA TYR A 158 18.66 16.97 -15.99
C TYR A 158 19.12 15.75 -16.79
N GLN A 159 18.57 14.56 -16.50
CA GLN A 159 18.97 13.31 -17.15
C GLN A 159 18.29 13.05 -18.51
N GLU A 160 17.35 13.88 -18.94
CA GLU A 160 16.63 13.68 -20.21
C GLU A 160 17.49 13.85 -21.46
N ASN A 161 18.44 14.77 -21.39
CA ASN A 161 19.36 15.06 -22.48
C ASN A 161 20.64 14.22 -22.42
N MET A 162 20.73 13.29 -21.47
CA MET A 162 21.91 12.44 -21.28
C MET A 162 21.76 11.11 -22.02
N ALA A 163 22.80 10.73 -22.75
CA ALA A 163 22.89 9.39 -23.35
C ALA A 163 22.93 8.27 -22.29
N LEU A 164 23.56 8.55 -21.13
CA LEU A 164 23.60 7.66 -19.98
C LEU A 164 22.86 8.31 -18.81
N LYS A 165 21.74 7.71 -18.39
CA LYS A 165 20.93 8.23 -17.29
C LYS A 165 21.55 7.87 -15.95
N LEU A 166 21.69 8.86 -15.08
CA LEU A 166 22.16 8.69 -13.69
C LEU A 166 21.22 7.78 -12.89
N VAL A 167 19.90 7.88 -13.13
CA VAL A 167 18.90 7.00 -12.53
C VAL A 167 18.07 6.34 -13.64
N LEU A 168 18.58 5.21 -14.15
CA LEU A 168 17.95 4.42 -15.23
C LEU A 168 16.47 4.08 -14.97
N LYS A 169 16.09 3.92 -13.70
CA LYS A 169 14.74 3.51 -13.27
C LYS A 169 13.81 4.70 -12.97
N LEU A 170 14.24 5.93 -13.20
CA LEU A 170 13.44 7.15 -12.99
C LEU A 170 13.18 7.81 -14.34
N SER A 171 11.91 7.98 -14.71
CA SER A 171 11.49 8.58 -15.99
C SER A 171 10.29 9.51 -15.79
N ARG A 172 10.00 10.38 -16.78
CA ARG A 172 8.81 11.27 -16.73
C ARG A 172 7.51 10.50 -16.49
N ASN A 173 7.35 9.34 -17.12
CA ASN A 173 6.16 8.48 -16.97
C ASN A 173 5.97 7.99 -15.53
N ILE A 174 7.06 7.93 -14.76
CA ILE A 174 7.01 7.52 -13.36
C ILE A 174 6.53 8.68 -12.46
N LEU A 175 6.84 9.93 -12.80
CA LEU A 175 6.38 11.12 -12.09
C LEU A 175 4.98 11.58 -12.53
N LYS A 176 4.62 11.37 -13.79
CA LYS A 176 3.28 11.61 -14.35
C LYS A 176 2.73 10.31 -14.95
N PRO A 177 2.26 9.36 -14.12
CA PRO A 177 1.77 8.09 -14.62
C PRO A 177 0.48 8.26 -15.41
N SER A 178 0.36 7.55 -16.53
CA SER A 178 -0.91 7.37 -17.24
C SER A 178 -1.91 6.55 -16.42
N HIS A 179 -3.20 6.58 -16.77
CA HIS A 179 -4.27 5.85 -16.07
C HIS A 179 -3.95 4.35 -15.83
N PHE A 180 -3.25 3.71 -16.77
CA PHE A 180 -2.85 2.30 -16.65
C PHE A 180 -1.63 2.09 -15.72
N GLU A 181 -0.68 3.01 -15.72
CA GLU A 181 0.55 2.93 -14.92
C GLU A 181 0.31 3.24 -13.43
N ILE A 182 -0.82 3.87 -13.10
CA ILE A 182 -1.28 4.05 -11.71
C ILE A 182 -1.45 2.70 -11.00
N HIS A 183 -1.65 1.58 -11.69
CA HIS A 183 -1.83 0.29 -11.03
C HIS A 183 -0.53 -0.50 -10.79
N GLN A 184 0.59 -0.11 -11.41
CA GLN A 184 1.86 -0.81 -11.26
C GLN A 184 2.62 -0.38 -9.99
N CYS A 185 3.13 -1.33 -9.21
CA CYS A 185 3.90 -1.07 -7.98
C CYS A 185 5.41 -0.93 -8.23
N TRP A 186 5.95 -1.69 -9.18
CA TRP A 186 7.39 -1.74 -9.48
C TRP A 186 8.01 -0.39 -9.89
N PRO A 187 7.38 0.44 -10.75
CA PRO A 187 7.91 1.77 -11.08
C PRO A 187 7.83 2.77 -9.92
N LYS A 188 7.23 2.40 -8.78
CA LYS A 188 7.00 3.32 -7.64
C LYS A 188 8.04 3.16 -6.55
N VAL A 189 8.56 1.95 -6.40
CA VAL A 189 9.69 1.64 -5.51
C VAL A 189 10.99 2.27 -6.04
N SER A 190 11.11 2.51 -7.35
CA SER A 190 12.29 3.18 -7.93
C SER A 190 12.43 4.65 -7.53
N CYS A 191 11.32 5.36 -7.26
CA CYS A 191 11.37 6.74 -6.74
C CYS A 191 12.01 6.83 -5.36
N SER A 192 11.88 5.77 -4.56
CA SER A 192 12.46 5.64 -3.21
C SER A 192 13.71 4.76 -3.19
N GLY A 193 14.32 4.51 -4.35
CA GLY A 193 15.53 3.67 -4.45
C GLY A 193 16.79 4.43 -4.00
N GLY A 194 17.75 3.71 -3.44
CA GLY A 194 19.02 4.29 -2.97
C GLY A 194 19.77 5.07 -4.06
N ALA A 195 19.76 4.60 -5.31
CA ALA A 195 20.37 5.30 -6.44
C ALA A 195 19.74 6.69 -6.68
N THR A 196 18.42 6.83 -6.53
CA THR A 196 17.72 8.11 -6.63
C THR A 196 18.14 9.06 -5.51
N ALA A 197 18.27 8.54 -4.28
CA ALA A 197 18.70 9.32 -3.13
C ALA A 197 20.14 9.83 -3.29
N SER A 198 21.06 8.98 -3.74
CA SER A 198 22.46 9.35 -3.99
C SER A 198 22.60 10.42 -5.06
N VAL A 199 21.82 10.34 -6.14
CA VAL A 199 21.84 11.35 -7.22
C VAL A 199 21.26 12.68 -6.74
N ILE A 200 20.21 12.68 -5.93
CA ILE A 200 19.66 13.91 -5.33
C ILE A 200 20.71 14.55 -4.40
N SER A 201 21.35 13.77 -3.52
CA SER A 201 22.42 14.28 -2.65
C SER A 201 23.59 14.85 -3.45
N TYR A 202 24.05 14.14 -4.48
CA TYR A 202 25.11 14.64 -5.37
C TYR A 202 24.69 15.92 -6.08
N HIS A 203 23.47 15.97 -6.63
CA HIS A 203 22.97 17.15 -7.33
C HIS A 203 22.83 18.37 -6.40
N SER A 204 22.51 18.15 -5.11
CA SER A 204 22.48 19.19 -4.09
C SER A 204 23.88 19.66 -3.62
N MET A 205 24.93 18.90 -3.92
CA MET A 205 26.31 19.20 -3.55
C MET A 205 27.14 19.87 -4.65
N VAL A 206 26.68 19.88 -5.92
CA VAL A 206 27.39 20.53 -7.04
C VAL A 206 27.09 22.04 -7.04
N PRO A 207 28.05 22.93 -6.75
CA PRO A 207 27.85 24.37 -6.81
C PRO A 207 28.08 24.88 -8.23
N GLY A 208 27.06 25.47 -8.88
CA GLY A 208 27.25 26.05 -10.22
C GLY A 208 26.06 26.69 -10.93
N GLU A 209 24.81 26.39 -10.58
CA GLU A 209 23.65 27.07 -11.16
C GLU A 209 22.66 27.48 -10.08
N SER A 210 22.43 28.80 -9.97
CA SER A 210 21.55 29.48 -9.04
C SER A 210 20.16 28.86 -9.00
N ARG A 211 19.85 28.03 -8.01
CA ARG A 211 18.47 27.58 -7.73
C ARG A 211 18.22 27.54 -6.21
N PRO A 212 17.01 27.94 -5.77
CA PRO A 212 16.68 28.04 -4.36
C PRO A 212 16.78 26.67 -3.70
N LEU A 213 17.55 26.65 -2.62
CA LEU A 213 17.98 25.50 -1.88
C LEU A 213 16.79 24.75 -1.24
N VAL A 214 16.88 23.41 -1.32
CA VAL A 214 16.30 22.34 -0.48
C VAL A 214 15.25 22.75 0.57
#